data_AF-A0A6I6LCX2-F1
#
_entry.id   AF-A0A6I6LCX2-F1
#
_cell.length_a   1.000
_cell.length_b   1.000
_cell.length_c   1.000
_cell.angle_alpha   90.00
_cell.angle_beta   90.00
_cell.angle_gamma   90.00
#
_symmetry.space_group_name_H-M   'P 1'
#
loop_
_entity.id
_entity.type
_entity.pdbx_description
1 polymer ?
#
loop_
_entity_poly.entity_id
_entity_poly.type
_entity_poly.pdbx_seq_one_letter_code
_entity_poly.pdbx_strand_id
1 'polypeptide(L)'
;MLAGKKPLSCFADGEDFYPEVVSRYLRLFDRHVAAGRFIRRDHYSEMSWGRCHRIFYALPNEEWRIGEMIELLSSIHTWSADKERREGELLGYADWMNDYWLSNVYVK
;
A
#
# COMPACT_ATOMS: atom_id res chain seq x y z
N MET A 1 7.69 5.18 -6.24
CA MET A 1 7.74 3.81 -6.80
C MET A 1 8.54 3.75 -8.09
N LEU A 2 8.09 4.37 -9.19
CA LEU A 2 8.75 4.25 -10.52
C LEU A 2 10.23 4.65 -10.56
N ALA A 3 10.64 5.62 -9.73
CA ALA A 3 12.03 6.03 -9.56
C ALA A 3 12.89 5.08 -8.70
N GLY A 4 12.35 3.93 -8.25
CA GLY A 4 13.07 2.96 -7.41
C GLY A 4 13.27 3.38 -5.95
N LYS A 5 12.71 4.52 -5.53
CA LYS A 5 12.92 5.06 -4.17
C LYS A 5 11.90 4.60 -3.13
N LYS A 6 10.68 4.30 -3.57
CA LYS A 6 9.60 3.84 -2.67
C LYS A 6 9.58 2.31 -2.74
N PRO A 7 9.75 1.59 -1.64
CA PRO A 7 9.84 0.12 -1.65
C PRO A 7 8.49 -0.56 -1.82
N LEU A 8 7.39 0.10 -1.43
CA LEU A 8 6.02 -0.42 -1.52
C LEU A 8 5.05 0.67 -1.98
N SER A 9 4.07 0.29 -2.79
CA SER A 9 2.85 1.07 -3.01
C SER A 9 1.63 0.16 -2.94
N CYS A 10 0.53 0.69 -2.39
CA CYS A 10 -0.76 0.03 -2.31
C CYS A 10 -1.81 0.93 -2.97
N PHE A 11 -2.66 0.35 -3.81
CA PHE A 11 -3.89 0.96 -4.32
C PHE A 11 -5.05 0.10 -3.85
N ALA A 12 -6.18 0.70 -3.51
CA ALA A 12 -7.33 -0.01 -2.98
C ALA A 12 -8.62 0.61 -3.49
N ASP A 13 -9.58 -0.23 -3.85
CA ASP A 13 -10.95 0.16 -4.17
C ASP A 13 -11.88 -1.03 -3.89
N GLY A 14 -13.18 -0.88 -4.13
CA GLY A 14 -14.09 -2.01 -4.21
C GLY A 14 -13.70 -2.94 -5.36
N GLU A 15 -13.87 -4.25 -5.15
CA GLU A 15 -13.70 -5.24 -6.21
C GLU A 15 -14.58 -4.87 -7.41
N ASP A 16 -13.99 -4.82 -8.61
CA ASP A 16 -14.62 -4.37 -9.86
C ASP A 16 -15.09 -2.90 -9.93
N PHE A 17 -14.79 -2.08 -8.91
CA PHE A 17 -15.19 -0.66 -8.86
C PHE A 17 -14.08 0.33 -9.22
N TYR A 18 -12.88 -0.14 -9.59
CA TYR A 18 -11.80 0.76 -10.03
C TYR A 18 -12.25 1.63 -11.22
N PRO A 19 -12.26 2.97 -11.07
CA PRO A 19 -12.59 3.86 -12.17
C PRO A 19 -11.66 3.62 -13.36
N GLU A 20 -12.17 3.72 -14.59
CA GLU A 20 -11.40 3.44 -15.81
C GLU A 20 -10.07 4.24 -15.85
N VAL A 21 -10.12 5.49 -15.41
CA VAL A 21 -8.95 6.36 -15.30
C VAL A 21 -7.87 5.78 -14.38
N VAL A 22 -8.25 5.19 -13.23
CA VAL A 22 -7.33 4.54 -12.30
C VAL A 22 -6.77 3.26 -12.90
N SER A 23 -7.65 2.43 -13.47
CA SER A 23 -7.27 1.20 -14.18
C SER A 23 -6.25 1.48 -15.30
N ARG A 24 -6.40 2.59 -16.03
CA ARG A 24 -5.43 3.01 -17.05
C ARG A 24 -4.04 3.29 -16.45
N TYR A 25 -3.97 3.95 -15.30
CA TYR A 25 -2.68 4.22 -14.63
C TYR A 25 -2.05 2.96 -14.04
N LEU A 26 -2.86 2.07 -13.47
CA LEU A 26 -2.37 0.79 -12.95
C LEU A 26 -1.75 -0.07 -14.06
N ARG A 27 -2.34 -0.09 -15.27
CA ARG A 27 -1.76 -0.76 -16.45
C ARG A 27 -0.39 -0.22 -16.86
N LEU A 28 -0.04 1.02 -16.51
CA LEU A 28 1.31 1.56 -16.79
C LEU A 28 2.41 0.85 -15.97
N PHE A 29 2.03 0.14 -14.89
CA PHE A 29 2.95 -0.69 -14.11
C PHE A 29 3.22 -2.06 -14.76
N ASP A 30 2.34 -2.55 -15.66
CA ASP A 30 2.43 -3.92 -16.20
C ASP A 30 3.75 -4.16 -16.93
N ARG A 31 4.23 -3.19 -17.73
CA ARG A 31 5.54 -3.28 -18.38
C ARG A 31 6.71 -3.37 -17.40
N HIS A 32 6.56 -2.78 -16.22
CA HIS A 32 7.61 -2.80 -15.20
C HIS A 32 7.58 -4.11 -14.41
N VAL A 33 6.40 -4.68 -14.20
CA VAL A 33 6.25 -6.04 -13.64
C VAL A 33 6.82 -7.08 -14.60
N ALA A 34 6.46 -7.02 -15.89
CA ALA A 34 6.97 -7.92 -16.93
C ALA A 34 8.50 -7.85 -17.07
N ALA A 35 9.08 -6.67 -16.85
CA ALA A 35 10.53 -6.46 -16.85
C ALA A 35 11.21 -6.85 -15.51
N GLY A 36 10.48 -7.43 -14.55
CA GLY A 36 11.02 -7.81 -13.23
C GLY A 36 11.44 -6.62 -12.35
N ARG A 37 11.02 -5.40 -12.68
CA ARG A 37 11.35 -4.20 -11.91
C ARG A 37 10.47 -4.02 -10.68
N PHE A 38 9.29 -4.65 -10.67
CA PHE A 38 8.38 -4.67 -9.52
C PHE A 38 7.75 -6.06 -9.39
N ILE A 39 7.41 -6.41 -8.15
CA ILE A 39 6.53 -7.54 -7.85
C ILE A 39 5.13 -7.00 -7.60
N ARG A 40 4.15 -7.51 -8.35
CA ARG A 40 2.73 -7.20 -8.16
C ARG A 40 2.07 -8.29 -7.33
N ARG A 41 1.21 -7.89 -6.38
CA ARG A 41 0.31 -8.82 -5.68
C ARG A 41 -1.06 -8.19 -5.50
N ASP A 42 -2.07 -8.92 -5.92
CA ASP A 42 -3.47 -8.57 -5.71
C ASP A 42 -3.96 -9.28 -4.44
N HIS A 43 -4.70 -8.57 -3.59
CA HIS A 43 -5.25 -9.08 -2.34
C HIS A 43 -6.69 -8.62 -2.18
N TYR A 44 -7.54 -9.50 -1.67
CA TYR A 44 -8.96 -9.24 -1.49
C TYR A 44 -9.34 -9.43 -0.02
N SER A 45 -10.06 -8.47 0.53
CA SER A 45 -10.51 -8.51 1.93
C SER A 45 -11.98 -8.12 2.04
N GLU A 46 -12.74 -8.85 2.87
CA GLU A 46 -14.12 -8.50 3.19
C GLU A 46 -14.18 -7.24 4.08
N MET A 47 -15.00 -6.27 3.69
CA MET A 47 -15.27 -5.05 4.44
C MET A 47 -16.77 -4.91 4.69
N SER A 48 -17.16 -4.04 5.62
CA SER A 48 -18.58 -3.78 5.92
C SER A 48 -19.39 -3.26 4.73
N TRP A 49 -18.73 -2.67 3.74
CA TRP A 49 -19.31 -2.11 2.52
C TRP A 49 -19.15 -3.01 1.29
N GLY A 50 -18.56 -4.19 1.43
CA GLY A 50 -18.31 -5.14 0.33
C GLY A 50 -16.87 -5.62 0.27
N ARG A 51 -16.51 -6.29 -0.83
CA ARG A 51 -15.17 -6.85 -1.01
C ARG A 51 -14.22 -5.79 -1.53
N CYS A 52 -13.12 -5.55 -0.81
CA CYS A 52 -12.08 -4.61 -1.18
C CYS A 52 -10.98 -5.34 -1.99
N HIS A 53 -10.57 -4.76 -3.11
CA HIS A 53 -9.44 -5.23 -3.91
C HIS A 53 -8.25 -4.28 -3.74
N ARG A 54 -7.17 -4.78 -3.15
CA ARG A 54 -5.91 -4.07 -2.97
C ARG A 54 -4.86 -4.58 -3.97
N ILE A 55 -4.17 -3.67 -4.62
CA ILE A 55 -3.08 -3.96 -5.56
C ILE A 55 -1.79 -3.41 -4.98
N PHE A 56 -0.88 -4.31 -4.65
CA PHE A 56 0.44 -4.00 -4.13
C PHE A 56 1.49 -4.07 -5.24
N TYR A 57 2.42 -3.12 -5.21
CA TYR A 57 3.67 -3.19 -5.98
C TYR A 57 4.84 -3.01 -5.02
N ALA A 58 5.76 -3.97 -4.99
CA ALA A 58 7.01 -3.90 -4.24
C ALA A 58 8.22 -3.85 -5.18
N LEU A 59 9.32 -3.28 -4.70
CA LEU A 59 10.62 -3.45 -5.37
C LEU A 59 11.10 -4.90 -5.20
N PRO A 60 11.96 -5.40 -6.12
CA PRO A 60 12.59 -6.70 -5.95
C PRO A 60 13.34 -6.76 -4.61
N ASN A 61 13.20 -7.86 -3.89
CA ASN A 61 13.73 -8.10 -2.53
C ASN A 61 13.00 -7.34 -1.40
N GLU A 62 11.96 -6.56 -1.71
CA GLU A 62 11.12 -5.85 -0.74
C GLU A 62 9.71 -6.47 -0.65
N GLU A 63 9.52 -7.69 -1.19
CA GLU A 63 8.21 -8.36 -1.26
C GLU A 63 7.64 -8.69 0.12
N TRP A 64 8.52 -8.86 1.11
CA TRP A 64 8.16 -9.10 2.51
C TRP A 64 7.22 -8.02 3.06
N ARG A 65 7.38 -6.77 2.60
CA ARG A 65 6.53 -5.64 3.02
C ARG A 65 5.07 -5.81 2.65
N ILE A 66 4.78 -6.56 1.57
CA ILE A 66 3.40 -6.84 1.17
C ILE A 66 2.70 -7.72 2.22
N GLY A 67 3.39 -8.74 2.74
CA GLY A 67 2.86 -9.62 3.78
C GLY A 67 2.55 -8.83 5.05
N GLU A 68 3.54 -8.09 5.53
CA GLU A 68 3.42 -7.22 6.72
C GLU A 68 2.30 -6.18 6.56
N MET A 69 2.14 -5.58 5.38
CA MET A 69 1.06 -4.63 5.10
C MET A 69 -0.31 -5.30 5.16
N ILE A 70 -0.46 -6.50 4.61
CA ILE A 70 -1.72 -7.26 4.69
C ILE A 70 -2.05 -7.62 6.14
N GLU A 71 -1.06 -8.05 6.93
CA GLU A 71 -1.24 -8.34 8.35
C GLU A 71 -1.62 -7.10 9.15
N LEU A 72 -0.96 -5.97 8.91
CA LEU A 72 -1.27 -4.69 9.53
C LEU A 72 -2.72 -4.28 9.25
N LEU A 73 -3.14 -4.35 7.99
CA LEU A 73 -4.49 -3.97 7.53
C LEU A 73 -5.59 -4.92 7.99
N SER A 74 -5.28 -6.21 8.20
CA SER A 74 -6.25 -7.21 8.66
C SER A 74 -6.46 -7.23 10.17
N SER A 75 -5.59 -6.55 10.93
CA SER A 75 -5.66 -6.57 12.39
C SER A 75 -6.90 -5.84 12.94
N ILE A 76 -7.71 -6.57 13.71
CA ILE A 76 -9.01 -6.14 14.27
C ILE A 76 -8.97 -4.94 15.24
N HIS A 77 -7.78 -4.51 15.64
CA HIS A 77 -7.59 -3.40 16.56
C HIS A 77 -7.90 -2.07 15.88
N THR A 78 -8.46 -1.11 16.62
CA THR A 78 -8.64 0.27 16.16
C THR A 78 -7.34 0.84 15.58
N TRP A 79 -7.45 1.63 14.52
CA TRP A 79 -6.29 2.26 13.90
C TRP A 79 -5.63 3.25 14.88
N SER A 80 -4.34 3.06 15.16
CA SER A 80 -3.58 3.81 16.16
C SER A 80 -2.38 4.52 15.54
N ALA A 81 -1.77 5.46 16.27
CA ALA A 81 -0.55 6.15 15.85
C ALA A 81 0.61 5.17 15.54
N ASP A 82 0.72 4.07 16.30
CA ASP A 82 1.74 3.04 16.05
C ASP A 82 1.49 2.29 14.75
N LYS A 83 0.22 1.99 14.43
CA LYS A 83 -0.14 1.38 13.15
C LYS A 83 0.11 2.31 11.98
N GLU A 84 -0.23 3.59 12.14
CA GLU A 84 0.05 4.63 11.13
C GLU A 84 1.56 4.74 10.87
N ARG A 85 2.39 4.76 11.92
CA ARG A 85 3.85 4.71 11.79
C ARG A 85 4.31 3.48 11.04
N ARG A 86 3.81 2.30 11.43
CA ARG A 86 4.17 1.04 10.79
C ARG A 86 3.78 1.00 9.31
N GLU A 87 2.61 1.52 8.95
CA GLU A 87 2.20 1.68 7.56
C GLU A 87 3.21 2.55 6.80
N GLY A 88 3.59 3.68 7.39
CA GLY A 88 4.54 4.60 6.79
C GLY A 88 5.94 4.01 6.57
N GLU A 89 6.45 3.26 7.54
CA GLU A 89 7.70 2.49 7.42
C GLU A 89 7.63 1.47 6.28
N LEU A 90 6.53 0.73 6.18
CA LEU A 90 6.31 -0.27 5.12
C LEU A 90 6.27 0.41 3.75
N LEU A 91 5.64 1.58 3.65
CA LEU A 91 5.64 2.43 2.46
C LEU A 91 7.00 3.08 2.17
N GLY A 92 7.96 3.03 3.10
CA GLY A 92 9.31 3.58 2.97
C GLY A 92 9.42 5.08 3.23
N TYR A 93 8.52 5.64 4.03
CA TYR A 93 8.71 6.99 4.57
C TYR A 93 9.81 6.98 5.63
N ALA A 94 10.60 8.05 5.65
CA ALA A 94 11.63 8.26 6.67
C ALA A 94 10.98 8.66 8.02
N ASP A 95 11.69 8.43 9.12
CA ASP A 95 11.18 8.70 10.47
C ASP A 95 10.61 10.10 10.63
N TRP A 96 11.33 11.13 10.16
CA TRP A 96 10.86 12.52 10.26
C TRP A 96 9.56 12.79 9.48
N MET A 97 9.31 12.06 8.37
CA MET A 97 8.07 12.19 7.60
C MET A 97 6.90 11.58 8.37
N ASN A 98 7.13 10.43 9.01
CA ASN A 98 6.15 9.80 9.90
C ASN A 98 5.90 10.68 11.13
N ASP A 99 6.94 11.22 11.76
CA ASP A 99 6.84 12.12 12.90
C ASP A 99 6.00 13.36 12.56
N TYR A 100 6.30 13.99 11.41
CA TYR A 100 5.53 15.12 10.90
C TYR A 100 4.07 14.75 10.67
N TRP A 101 3.78 13.62 10.02
CA TRP A 101 2.40 13.20 9.78
C TRP A 101 1.64 12.95 11.09
N LEU A 102 2.25 12.22 12.02
CA LEU A 102 1.66 11.89 13.30
C LEU A 102 1.40 13.14 14.16
N SER A 103 2.30 14.13 14.13
CA SER A 103 2.08 15.38 14.86
C SER A 103 0.91 16.20 14.32
N ASN A 104 0.55 16.04 13.04
CA ASN A 104 -0.57 16.77 12.44
C ASN A 104 -1.91 16.04 12.60
N VAL A 105 -1.90 14.71 12.69
CA VAL A 105 -3.13 13.89 12.73
C VAL A 105 -3.54 13.52 14.17
N TYR A 106 -2.56 13.29 15.06
CA TYR A 106 -2.81 12.70 16.39
C TYR A 106 -2.51 13.65 17.56
N VAL A 107 -1.80 14.75 17.34
CA VAL A 107 -1.54 15.76 18.36
C VAL A 107 -2.38 16.99 18.02
N LYS A 108 -3.34 17.32 18.88
CA LYS A 108 -4.11 18.57 18.83
C LYS A 108 -3.66 19.51 19.94
#